data_AF-A0A2E5K1I4-F1
#
_entry.id   AF-A0A2E5K1I4-F1
#
_cell.length_a   1.000
_cell.length_b   1.000
_cell.length_c   1.000
_cell.angle_alpha   90.00
_cell.angle_beta   90.00
_cell.angle_gamma   90.00
#
_symmetry.space_group_name_H-M   'P 1'
#
loop_
_entity.id
_entity.type
_entity.pdbx_description
1 polymer ?
#
loop_
_entity_poly.entity_id
_entity_poly.type
_entity_poly.pdbx_seq_one_letter_code
_entity_poly.pdbx_strand_id
1 'polypeptide(L)'
;MNLIRLLLIMSVASSPLSANDRPNIVFLFADDWGRYASAYAEVEGPESINAIFETPNFDRVANEGALFTNAFVPAPSCTPCRSSLLTGRYFWNTERAAILQGAVWDESIPSYPLELEKNGYHIGYSYKVWTPGIPAHAPYGAQRTAYHQGGTNFNRFSQYVSGKAAELGVEGAKEMLYDEVQTNFDAFIADREKRQPFCFWWGPTNTHRKWIKGSGKELWGLDPDKLKGRLPAFLPDTHDVREDVNDYLGECLAVDAGIGIILNKLEDIGELENTLIVISGDHGIPGIPRAKCNLYDLGTEVSLAARWPGKIKPGRVVYDFVNLLELAPTFLKAGQTGI
;
A
#
# COMPACT_ATOMS: atom_id res chain seq x y z
N MET A 1 -33.06 66.19 -14.01
CA MET A 1 -33.12 64.83 -14.61
C MET A 1 -31.97 64.02 -14.03
N ASN A 2 -32.17 63.42 -12.86
CA ASN A 2 -31.15 62.61 -12.18
C ASN A 2 -31.46 61.13 -12.45
N LEU A 3 -30.63 60.48 -13.28
CA LEU A 3 -30.68 59.03 -13.45
C LEU A 3 -29.92 58.36 -12.30
N ILE A 4 -30.65 57.73 -11.39
CA ILE A 4 -30.12 56.78 -10.41
C ILE A 4 -29.87 55.45 -11.14
N ARG A 5 -28.61 55.05 -11.27
CA ARG A 5 -28.23 53.69 -11.71
C ARG A 5 -28.36 52.75 -10.50
N LEU A 6 -29.37 51.89 -10.55
CA LEU A 6 -29.56 50.79 -9.61
C LEU A 6 -28.60 49.64 -10.01
N LEU A 7 -27.54 49.42 -9.22
CA LEU A 7 -26.67 48.25 -9.36
C LEU A 7 -27.35 47.07 -8.64
N LEU A 8 -27.79 46.09 -9.44
CA LEU A 8 -28.30 44.81 -8.95
C LEU A 8 -27.09 43.97 -8.48
N ILE A 9 -26.88 43.86 -7.17
CA ILE A 9 -25.94 42.90 -6.60
C ILE A 9 -26.63 41.53 -6.65
N MET A 10 -26.29 40.70 -7.64
CA MET A 10 -26.64 39.29 -7.59
C MET A 10 -25.89 38.65 -6.44
N SER A 11 -26.58 38.33 -5.35
CA SER A 11 -26.04 37.44 -4.34
C SER A 11 -25.88 36.06 -4.97
N VAL A 12 -24.64 35.67 -5.26
CA VAL A 12 -24.32 34.28 -5.57
C VAL A 12 -24.59 33.49 -4.30
N ALA A 13 -25.73 32.79 -4.26
CA ALA A 13 -26.03 31.86 -3.19
C ALA A 13 -24.95 30.76 -3.25
N SER A 14 -24.00 30.79 -2.31
CA SER A 14 -23.07 29.69 -2.09
C SER A 14 -23.90 28.47 -1.72
N SER A 15 -23.97 27.50 -2.63
CA SER A 15 -24.52 26.18 -2.31
C SER A 15 -23.75 25.62 -1.11
N PRO A 16 -24.42 25.01 -0.11
CA PRO A 16 -23.73 24.31 0.96
C PRO A 16 -22.89 23.19 0.33
N LEU A 17 -21.64 23.05 0.79
CA LEU A 17 -20.79 21.90 0.47
C LEU A 17 -21.61 20.62 0.70
N SER A 18 -21.78 19.85 -0.36
CA SER A 18 -22.54 18.59 -0.35
C SER A 18 -21.70 17.52 0.35
N ALA A 19 -22.29 16.38 0.72
CA ALA A 19 -21.58 15.19 1.21
C ALA A 19 -20.48 14.64 0.24
N ASN A 20 -20.24 15.33 -0.89
CA ASN A 20 -19.29 15.10 -1.96
C ASN A 20 -17.86 15.63 -1.70
N ASP A 21 -17.55 16.25 -0.56
CA ASP A 21 -16.24 16.91 -0.36
C ASP A 21 -15.17 16.08 0.38
N ARG A 22 -15.51 14.87 0.84
CA ARG A 22 -14.58 13.96 1.53
C ARG A 22 -14.20 12.79 0.60
N PRO A 23 -12.91 12.58 0.30
CA PRO A 23 -12.50 11.49 -0.58
C PRO A 23 -12.61 10.15 0.15
N ASN A 24 -12.76 9.08 -0.62
CA ASN A 24 -12.41 7.76 -0.14
C ASN A 24 -10.89 7.67 0.05
N ILE A 25 -10.43 6.77 0.91
CA ILE A 25 -9.01 6.51 1.14
C ILE A 25 -8.76 5.03 0.90
N VAL A 26 -7.88 4.70 -0.04
CA VAL A 26 -7.45 3.32 -0.29
C VAL A 26 -5.95 3.24 -0.07
N PHE A 27 -5.57 2.49 0.95
CA PHE A 27 -4.19 2.29 1.32
C PHE A 27 -3.75 0.87 0.99
N LEU A 28 -2.89 0.74 -0.01
CA LEU A 28 -2.36 -0.51 -0.53
C LEU A 28 -0.95 -0.69 0.04
N PHE A 29 -0.81 -1.58 1.03
CA PHE A 29 0.34 -1.58 1.93
C PHE A 29 0.91 -2.97 2.20
N ALA A 30 1.88 -3.38 1.40
CA ALA A 30 2.43 -4.74 1.47
C ALA A 30 3.46 -4.93 2.59
N ASP A 31 3.52 -6.15 3.10
CA ASP A 31 4.51 -6.57 4.10
C ASP A 31 5.88 -6.81 3.48
N ASP A 32 6.92 -6.15 3.98
CA ASP A 32 8.31 -6.25 3.56
C ASP A 32 8.58 -5.74 2.11
N TRP A 33 7.73 -4.84 1.56
CA TRP A 33 7.98 -4.22 0.25
C TRP A 33 8.87 -2.97 0.36
N GLY A 34 10.17 -3.16 0.11
CA GLY A 34 11.15 -2.06 -0.02
C GLY A 34 10.95 -1.20 -1.28
N ARG A 35 11.91 -0.32 -1.62
CA ARG A 35 11.87 0.53 -2.83
C ARG A 35 12.11 -0.25 -4.14
N TYR A 36 11.16 -1.10 -4.48
CA TYR A 36 11.19 -1.98 -5.67
C TYR A 36 9.92 -1.79 -6.51
N ALA A 37 9.98 -0.91 -7.51
CA ALA A 37 8.91 -0.67 -8.49
C ALA A 37 9.51 0.00 -9.74
N SER A 38 8.98 -0.31 -10.92
CA SER A 38 9.55 0.17 -12.19
C SER A 38 9.49 1.68 -12.37
N ALA A 39 8.54 2.38 -11.72
CA ALA A 39 8.50 3.84 -11.68
C ALA A 39 9.80 4.49 -11.17
N TYR A 40 10.61 3.78 -10.37
CA TYR A 40 11.90 4.29 -9.91
C TYR A 40 13.01 4.23 -10.96
N ALA A 41 12.85 3.44 -12.03
CA ALA A 41 13.88 3.22 -13.03
C ALA A 41 14.34 4.50 -13.73
N GLU A 42 13.42 5.43 -14.00
CA GLU A 42 13.76 6.71 -14.64
C GLU A 42 14.67 7.57 -13.75
N VAL A 43 14.43 7.56 -12.45
CA VAL A 43 15.15 8.39 -11.47
C VAL A 43 16.47 7.75 -11.03
N GLU A 44 16.52 6.43 -10.95
CA GLU A 44 17.71 5.66 -10.51
C GLU A 44 18.62 5.26 -11.68
N GLY A 45 18.11 5.33 -12.91
CA GLY A 45 18.85 5.04 -14.13
C GLY A 45 18.82 3.57 -14.57
N PRO A 46 19.33 3.27 -15.77
CA PRO A 46 19.16 1.99 -16.46
C PRO A 46 19.91 0.82 -15.82
N GLU A 47 20.86 1.07 -14.92
CA GLU A 47 21.59 0.04 -14.18
C GLU A 47 20.93 -0.34 -12.85
N SER A 48 19.87 0.38 -12.44
CA SER A 48 19.11 0.05 -11.23
C SER A 48 18.42 -1.31 -11.34
N ILE A 49 18.14 -1.94 -10.20
CA ILE A 49 17.30 -3.14 -10.16
C ILE A 49 15.89 -2.81 -10.69
N ASN A 50 15.39 -1.59 -10.44
CA ASN A 50 14.07 -1.17 -10.88
C ASN A 50 13.89 -1.11 -12.41
N ALA A 51 14.99 -1.13 -13.18
CA ALA A 51 14.94 -1.10 -14.64
C ALA A 51 14.76 -2.47 -15.34
N ILE A 52 14.62 -3.59 -14.60
CA ILE A 52 14.59 -4.95 -15.21
C ILE A 52 13.23 -5.66 -15.15
N PHE A 53 12.23 -5.06 -14.52
CA PHE A 53 10.87 -5.60 -14.35
C PHE A 53 9.85 -4.46 -14.46
N GLU A 54 8.56 -4.78 -14.54
CA GLU A 54 7.48 -3.80 -14.73
C GLU A 54 6.39 -3.99 -13.68
N THR A 55 6.04 -2.92 -12.96
CA THR A 55 4.93 -2.82 -12.00
C THR A 55 3.89 -1.82 -12.54
N PRO A 56 3.15 -2.17 -13.61
CA PRO A 56 2.32 -1.22 -14.34
C PRO A 56 1.24 -0.55 -13.48
N ASN A 57 0.75 -1.19 -12.43
CA ASN A 57 -0.30 -0.61 -11.59
C ASN A 57 0.26 0.38 -10.57
N PHE A 58 1.42 0.09 -9.98
CA PHE A 58 2.19 1.06 -9.21
C PHE A 58 2.56 2.27 -10.08
N ASP A 59 3.05 2.01 -11.30
CA ASP A 59 3.45 3.04 -12.25
C ASP A 59 2.26 3.90 -12.66
N ARG A 60 1.06 3.32 -12.83
CA ARG A 60 -0.18 4.07 -13.04
C ARG A 60 -0.44 5.06 -11.91
N VAL A 61 -0.34 4.64 -10.65
CA VAL A 61 -0.55 5.53 -9.49
C VAL A 61 0.52 6.61 -9.39
N ALA A 62 1.78 6.28 -9.68
CA ALA A 62 2.88 7.25 -9.72
C ALA A 62 2.68 8.29 -10.84
N ASN A 63 2.33 7.84 -12.06
CA ASN A 63 2.16 8.68 -13.25
C ASN A 63 0.90 9.57 -13.16
N GLU A 64 -0.21 9.04 -12.66
CA GLU A 64 -1.43 9.82 -12.46
C GLU A 64 -1.37 10.70 -11.19
N GLY A 65 -0.33 10.53 -10.37
CA GLY A 65 -0.16 11.20 -9.10
C GLY A 65 1.28 11.65 -8.86
N ALA A 66 1.87 11.16 -7.77
CA ALA A 66 3.22 11.48 -7.37
C ALA A 66 4.03 10.24 -6.98
N LEU A 67 5.30 10.23 -7.38
CA LEU A 67 6.34 9.29 -6.96
C LEU A 67 7.22 9.96 -5.89
N PHE A 68 7.47 9.27 -4.77
CA PHE A 68 8.36 9.74 -3.72
C PHE A 68 9.66 8.96 -3.74
N THR A 69 10.79 9.67 -3.86
CA THR A 69 12.12 9.06 -3.99
C THR A 69 12.82 8.83 -2.65
N ASN A 70 12.46 9.63 -1.64
CA ASN A 70 13.05 9.61 -0.29
C ASN A 70 11.99 9.29 0.77
N ALA A 71 11.33 8.13 0.64
CA ALA A 71 10.33 7.65 1.59
C ALA A 71 10.91 6.61 2.55
N PHE A 72 10.82 6.89 3.86
CA PHE A 72 11.43 6.08 4.92
C PHE A 72 10.43 5.63 5.97
N VAL A 73 10.70 4.47 6.59
CA VAL A 73 9.92 3.97 7.72
C VAL A 73 10.58 4.36 9.05
N PRO A 74 9.79 4.55 10.14
CA PRO A 74 10.34 4.94 11.43
C PRO A 74 11.09 3.81 12.15
N ALA A 75 10.78 2.56 11.82
CA ALA A 75 11.48 1.39 12.32
C ALA A 75 11.44 0.31 11.24
N PRO A 76 12.57 -0.32 10.86
CA PRO A 76 12.62 -1.35 9.82
C PRO A 76 12.13 -2.71 10.35
N SER A 77 10.95 -2.74 10.99
CA SER A 77 10.32 -3.93 11.57
C SER A 77 8.80 -3.76 11.63
N CYS A 78 8.04 -4.82 11.31
CA CYS A 78 6.60 -4.74 11.05
C CYS A 78 5.80 -4.03 12.15
N THR A 79 5.78 -4.57 13.37
CA THR A 79 4.96 -4.07 14.49
C THR A 79 5.28 -2.62 14.88
N PRO A 80 6.55 -2.22 15.13
CA PRO A 80 6.85 -0.83 15.44
C PRO A 80 6.58 0.12 14.27
N CYS A 81 6.88 -0.25 13.02
CA CYS A 81 6.53 0.55 11.84
C CYS A 81 5.03 0.80 11.76
N ARG A 82 4.25 -0.29 11.76
CA ARG A 82 2.78 -0.23 11.62
C ARG A 82 2.14 0.51 12.79
N SER A 83 2.63 0.36 14.02
CA SER A 83 2.15 1.16 15.16
C SER A 83 2.39 2.66 14.97
N SER A 84 3.55 3.04 14.41
CA SER A 84 3.86 4.44 14.13
C SER A 84 2.97 4.99 13.01
N LEU A 85 2.81 4.23 11.94
CA LEU A 85 1.98 4.58 10.81
C LEU A 85 0.51 4.73 11.19
N LEU A 86 -0.03 3.82 12.02
CA LEU A 86 -1.43 3.86 12.43
C LEU A 86 -1.75 5.04 13.35
N THR A 87 -0.77 5.53 14.11
CA THR A 87 -0.94 6.58 15.13
C THR A 87 -0.42 7.95 14.73
N GLY A 88 0.44 8.02 13.71
CA GLY A 88 1.20 9.23 13.38
C GLY A 88 2.23 9.63 14.43
N ARG A 89 2.65 8.68 15.27
CA ARG A 89 3.61 8.89 16.37
C ARG A 89 4.82 8.01 16.16
N TYR A 90 5.97 8.39 16.73
CA TYR A 90 7.10 7.47 16.77
C TYR A 90 6.79 6.23 17.61
N PHE A 91 7.34 5.07 17.24
CA PHE A 91 7.06 3.79 17.88
C PHE A 91 7.37 3.74 19.38
N TRP A 92 8.33 4.52 19.89
CA TRP A 92 8.58 4.60 21.33
C TRP A 92 7.48 5.33 22.12
N ASN A 93 6.59 6.05 21.42
CA ASN A 93 5.39 6.67 21.98
C ASN A 93 4.13 5.80 21.83
N THR A 94 4.25 4.58 21.29
CA THR A 94 3.14 3.62 21.16
C THR A 94 3.23 2.48 22.20
N GLU A 95 4.11 2.62 23.18
CA GLU A 95 4.28 1.70 24.32
C GLU A 95 4.43 0.23 23.90
N ARG A 96 3.56 -0.66 24.42
CA ARG A 96 3.57 -2.08 24.10
C ARG A 96 3.15 -2.38 22.67
N ALA A 97 2.58 -1.41 21.95
CA ALA A 97 2.18 -1.61 20.56
C ALA A 97 3.38 -1.68 19.59
N ALA A 98 4.57 -1.26 20.04
CA ALA A 98 5.81 -1.36 19.27
C ALA A 98 6.61 -2.65 19.53
N ILE A 99 6.22 -3.44 20.53
CA ILE A 99 6.97 -4.64 20.93
C ILE A 99 6.63 -5.80 20.00
N LEU A 100 7.52 -6.13 19.05
CA LEU A 100 7.26 -7.14 18.01
C LEU A 100 6.61 -8.43 18.54
N GLN A 101 7.21 -9.10 19.53
CA GLN A 101 6.65 -10.30 20.15
C GLN A 101 6.00 -9.95 21.49
N GLY A 102 4.71 -10.23 21.63
CA GLY A 102 3.93 -9.84 22.82
C GLY A 102 3.37 -8.42 22.75
N ALA A 103 3.24 -7.87 21.54
CA ALA A 103 2.64 -6.57 21.28
C ALA A 103 1.20 -6.53 21.82
N VAL A 104 0.87 -5.47 22.52
CA VAL A 104 -0.50 -5.22 23.00
C VAL A 104 -0.87 -3.82 22.59
N TRP A 105 -2.03 -3.69 21.92
CA TRP A 105 -2.55 -2.38 21.59
C TRP A 105 -3.30 -1.82 22.80
N ASP A 106 -2.96 -0.60 23.21
CA ASP A 106 -3.77 0.17 24.15
C ASP A 106 -4.81 0.98 23.36
N GLU A 107 -6.09 0.68 23.56
CA GLU A 107 -7.21 1.36 22.89
C GLU A 107 -7.30 2.85 23.22
N SER A 108 -6.61 3.33 24.27
CA SER A 108 -6.48 4.75 24.57
C SER A 108 -5.58 5.50 23.58
N ILE A 109 -4.71 4.78 22.84
CA ILE A 109 -3.84 5.37 21.82
C ILE A 109 -4.67 5.64 20.56
N PRO A 110 -4.88 6.90 20.16
CA PRO A 110 -5.67 7.23 18.99
C PRO A 110 -4.96 6.76 17.71
N SER A 111 -5.77 6.42 16.71
CA SER A 111 -5.28 5.92 15.43
C SER A 111 -6.13 6.44 14.30
N TYR A 112 -5.51 6.69 13.15
CA TYR A 112 -6.23 7.29 12.02
C TYR A 112 -7.47 6.49 11.58
N PRO A 113 -7.49 5.14 11.56
CA PRO A 113 -8.66 4.40 11.08
C PRO A 113 -9.87 4.57 11.98
N LEU A 114 -9.71 4.40 13.29
CA LEU A 114 -10.82 4.55 14.24
C LEU A 114 -11.32 5.98 14.31
N GLU A 115 -10.46 6.95 14.04
CA GLU A 115 -10.81 8.36 14.09
C GLU A 115 -11.54 8.79 12.81
N LEU A 116 -11.18 8.22 11.66
CA LEU A 116 -12.01 8.28 10.46
C LEU A 116 -13.37 7.62 10.69
N GLU A 117 -13.41 6.44 11.31
CA GLU A 117 -14.66 5.71 11.60
C GLU A 117 -15.59 6.53 12.51
N LYS A 118 -15.07 7.11 13.60
CA LYS A 118 -15.82 8.04 14.47
C LYS A 118 -16.39 9.24 13.69
N ASN A 119 -15.73 9.64 12.61
CA ASN A 119 -16.16 10.71 11.71
C ASN A 119 -17.01 10.21 10.52
N GLY A 120 -17.54 8.99 10.60
CA GLY A 120 -18.52 8.46 9.67
C GLY A 120 -17.94 7.77 8.43
N TYR A 121 -16.62 7.51 8.39
CA TYR A 121 -16.05 6.64 7.37
C TYR A 121 -16.42 5.18 7.62
N HIS A 122 -16.77 4.46 6.56
CA HIS A 122 -16.76 3.00 6.60
C HIS A 122 -15.31 2.50 6.53
N ILE A 123 -14.86 1.72 7.50
CA ILE A 123 -13.48 1.19 7.53
C ILE A 123 -13.48 -0.32 7.30
N GLY A 124 -12.50 -0.80 6.56
CA GLY A 124 -12.31 -2.23 6.31
C GLY A 124 -10.88 -2.56 5.93
N TYR A 125 -10.50 -3.82 6.13
CA TYR A 125 -9.22 -4.32 5.67
C TYR A 125 -9.29 -5.72 5.09
N SER A 126 -8.32 -6.00 4.21
CA SER A 126 -7.92 -7.34 3.82
C SER A 126 -6.48 -7.63 4.26
N TYR A 127 -6.25 -8.88 4.66
CA TYR A 127 -4.95 -9.43 5.06
C TYR A 127 -4.34 -8.75 6.32
N LYS A 128 -3.15 -8.16 6.23
CA LYS A 128 -2.35 -7.72 7.39
C LYS A 128 -2.39 -6.20 7.58
N VAL A 129 -3.03 -5.77 8.68
CA VAL A 129 -2.87 -4.41 9.23
C VAL A 129 -1.71 -4.31 10.23
N TRP A 130 -1.89 -4.80 11.46
CA TRP A 130 -0.89 -4.78 12.54
C TRP A 130 -0.89 -6.13 13.26
N THR A 131 0.21 -6.87 13.13
CA THR A 131 0.45 -8.19 13.74
C THR A 131 1.97 -8.41 13.92
N PRO A 132 2.44 -9.30 14.81
CA PRO A 132 1.69 -10.18 15.72
C PRO A 132 1.42 -9.51 17.08
N GLY A 133 0.25 -8.90 17.22
CA GLY A 133 -0.17 -8.22 18.44
C GLY A 133 -1.58 -8.62 18.85
N ILE A 134 -1.97 -8.22 20.07
CA ILE A 134 -3.28 -8.52 20.66
C ILE A 134 -3.99 -7.20 21.00
N PRO A 135 -5.24 -6.98 20.54
CA PRO A 135 -5.97 -7.79 19.56
C PRO A 135 -5.27 -7.77 18.18
N ALA A 136 -5.38 -8.87 17.43
CA ALA A 136 -4.82 -8.92 16.08
C ALA A 136 -5.48 -7.84 15.20
N HIS A 137 -4.66 -7.13 14.42
CA HIS A 137 -5.11 -6.06 13.53
C HIS A 137 -5.73 -4.84 14.23
N ALA A 138 -5.61 -4.71 15.56
CA ALA A 138 -5.82 -3.44 16.22
C ALA A 138 -4.78 -2.41 15.74
N PRO A 139 -5.11 -1.11 15.65
CA PRO A 139 -6.37 -0.46 15.94
C PRO A 139 -7.24 -0.28 14.68
N TYR A 140 -7.38 -1.30 13.84
CA TYR A 140 -8.19 -1.21 12.63
C TYR A 140 -9.42 -2.10 12.78
N GLY A 141 -10.23 -1.83 13.81
CA GLY A 141 -11.46 -2.58 14.12
C GLY A 141 -11.28 -4.07 14.49
N ALA A 142 -10.06 -4.60 14.45
CA ALA A 142 -9.77 -6.03 14.59
C ALA A 142 -10.69 -6.87 13.67
N GLN A 143 -11.16 -8.03 14.11
CA GLN A 143 -11.97 -8.90 13.26
C GLN A 143 -13.30 -8.30 12.79
N ARG A 144 -13.80 -7.23 13.43
CA ARG A 144 -15.08 -6.58 13.06
C ARG A 144 -15.04 -6.01 11.64
N THR A 145 -13.87 -5.57 11.18
CA THR A 145 -13.69 -4.85 9.92
C THR A 145 -12.84 -5.64 8.93
N ALA A 146 -12.78 -6.97 9.10
CA ALA A 146 -12.03 -7.87 8.24
C ALA A 146 -12.89 -8.37 7.06
N TYR A 147 -12.36 -8.31 5.84
CA TYR A 147 -13.01 -8.80 4.62
C TYR A 147 -12.15 -9.88 3.96
N HIS A 148 -12.51 -11.14 4.18
CA HIS A 148 -11.80 -12.34 3.71
C HIS A 148 -12.75 -13.37 3.08
N GLN A 149 -13.89 -12.93 2.55
CA GLN A 149 -14.92 -13.78 1.96
C GLN A 149 -14.40 -14.63 0.79
N GLY A 150 -13.46 -14.09 0.01
CA GLY A 150 -12.75 -14.82 -1.05
C GLY A 150 -11.63 -15.72 -0.54
N GLY A 151 -11.19 -15.54 0.72
CA GLY A 151 -10.08 -16.27 1.32
C GLY A 151 -8.87 -15.39 1.65
N THR A 152 -7.75 -16.09 1.94
CA THR A 152 -6.46 -15.47 2.31
C THR A 152 -5.24 -16.13 1.64
N ASN A 153 -5.46 -16.91 0.58
CA ASN A 153 -4.40 -17.61 -0.13
C ASN A 153 -3.49 -16.68 -0.93
N PHE A 154 -3.93 -15.47 -1.26
CA PHE A 154 -3.11 -14.48 -1.95
C PHE A 154 -1.81 -14.17 -1.19
N ASN A 155 -1.84 -14.24 0.15
CA ASN A 155 -0.67 -14.10 1.02
C ASN A 155 0.41 -15.19 0.83
N ARG A 156 0.11 -16.23 0.07
CA ARG A 156 0.98 -17.36 -0.24
C ARG A 156 1.01 -17.57 -1.75
N PHE A 157 1.20 -16.48 -2.50
CA PHE A 157 1.00 -16.46 -3.94
C PHE A 157 1.85 -17.50 -4.67
N SER A 158 3.19 -17.44 -4.59
CA SER A 158 4.03 -18.42 -5.28
C SER A 158 3.78 -19.85 -4.82
N GLN A 159 3.54 -20.09 -3.53
CA GLN A 159 3.26 -21.43 -3.02
C GLN A 159 1.94 -21.97 -3.55
N TYR A 160 0.91 -21.13 -3.60
CA TYR A 160 -0.41 -21.51 -4.12
C TYR A 160 -0.34 -21.76 -5.63
N VAL A 161 0.23 -20.82 -6.40
CA VAL A 161 0.32 -20.93 -7.86
C VAL A 161 1.17 -22.13 -8.25
N SER A 162 2.36 -22.31 -7.68
CA SER A 162 3.19 -23.50 -7.94
C SER A 162 2.50 -24.79 -7.51
N GLY A 163 1.78 -24.79 -6.37
CA GLY A 163 1.05 -25.97 -5.88
C GLY A 163 -0.18 -26.34 -6.74
N LYS A 164 -0.73 -25.38 -7.48
CA LYS A 164 -1.92 -25.57 -8.34
C LYS A 164 -1.61 -25.60 -9.84
N ALA A 165 -0.39 -25.30 -10.25
CA ALA A 165 0.00 -25.24 -11.65
C ALA A 165 -0.25 -26.55 -12.42
N ALA A 166 -0.08 -27.72 -11.79
CA ALA A 166 -0.34 -29.01 -12.45
C ALA A 166 -1.84 -29.27 -12.73
N GLU A 167 -2.73 -28.66 -11.94
CA GLU A 167 -4.18 -28.83 -12.04
C GLU A 167 -4.82 -27.74 -12.91
N LEU A 168 -4.43 -26.48 -12.70
CA LEU A 168 -5.08 -25.30 -13.28
C LEU A 168 -4.24 -24.56 -14.33
N GLY A 169 -2.98 -24.97 -14.51
CA GLY A 169 -1.97 -24.12 -15.16
C GLY A 169 -1.57 -22.93 -14.29
N VAL A 170 -0.49 -22.25 -14.65
CA VAL A 170 0.00 -21.07 -13.91
C VAL A 170 -1.03 -19.95 -13.93
N GLU A 171 -1.53 -19.58 -15.12
CA GLU A 171 -2.49 -18.48 -15.25
C GLU A 171 -3.83 -18.79 -14.60
N GLY A 172 -4.35 -20.03 -14.73
CA GLY A 172 -5.57 -20.42 -14.03
C GLY A 172 -5.42 -20.40 -12.50
N ALA A 173 -4.25 -20.74 -11.97
CA ALA A 173 -3.99 -20.65 -10.54
C ALA A 173 -3.84 -19.20 -10.05
N LYS A 174 -3.28 -18.29 -10.87
CA LYS A 174 -3.24 -16.85 -10.57
C LYS A 174 -4.65 -16.25 -10.54
N GLU A 175 -5.49 -16.62 -11.51
CA GLU A 175 -6.88 -16.12 -11.60
C GLU A 175 -7.67 -16.41 -10.31
N MET A 176 -7.51 -17.61 -9.73
CA MET A 176 -8.14 -17.94 -8.44
C MET A 176 -7.73 -16.98 -7.31
N LEU A 177 -6.50 -16.46 -7.34
CA LEU A 177 -6.02 -15.50 -6.35
C LEU A 177 -6.47 -14.07 -6.65
N TYR A 178 -6.64 -13.72 -7.92
CA TYR A 178 -7.21 -12.43 -8.33
C TYR A 178 -8.70 -12.35 -7.97
N ASP A 179 -9.44 -13.44 -8.20
CA ASP A 179 -10.83 -13.60 -7.76
C ASP A 179 -10.96 -13.45 -6.23
N GLU A 180 -10.01 -13.97 -5.46
CA GLU A 180 -9.97 -13.79 -4.00
C GLU A 180 -9.85 -12.30 -3.63
N VAL A 181 -8.92 -11.56 -4.25
CA VAL A 181 -8.73 -10.13 -4.00
C VAL A 181 -10.00 -9.35 -4.37
N GLN A 182 -10.57 -9.63 -5.53
CA GLN A 182 -11.80 -8.99 -5.99
C GLN A 182 -12.96 -9.28 -5.05
N THR A 183 -13.18 -10.54 -4.68
CA THR A 183 -14.27 -10.95 -3.79
C THR A 183 -14.16 -10.28 -2.41
N ASN A 184 -12.94 -10.18 -1.87
CA ASN A 184 -12.71 -9.50 -0.59
C ASN A 184 -13.04 -8.01 -0.66
N PHE A 185 -12.60 -7.32 -1.73
CA PHE A 185 -12.90 -5.91 -1.90
C PHE A 185 -14.38 -5.67 -2.21
N ASP A 186 -15.01 -6.51 -3.02
CA ASP A 186 -16.44 -6.44 -3.33
C ASP A 186 -17.31 -6.60 -2.08
N ALA A 187 -16.94 -7.50 -1.17
CA ALA A 187 -17.63 -7.66 0.10
C ALA A 187 -17.57 -6.37 0.95
N PHE A 188 -16.42 -5.70 0.98
CA PHE A 188 -16.27 -4.40 1.66
C PHE A 188 -17.13 -3.31 1.01
N ILE A 189 -17.10 -3.21 -0.32
CA ILE A 189 -17.90 -2.23 -1.05
C ILE A 189 -19.41 -2.48 -0.86
N ALA A 190 -19.85 -3.73 -0.73
CA ALA A 190 -21.24 -4.09 -0.53
C ALA A 190 -21.76 -3.81 0.89
N ASP A 191 -20.89 -3.81 1.90
CA ASP A 191 -21.24 -3.63 3.30
C ASP A 191 -21.35 -2.15 3.73
N ARG A 192 -20.83 -1.21 2.91
CA ARG A 192 -20.94 0.23 3.19
C ARG A 192 -22.33 0.79 2.88
N GLU A 193 -22.70 1.86 3.57
CA GLU A 193 -23.89 2.64 3.18
C GLU A 193 -23.64 3.39 1.86
N LYS A 194 -24.70 3.58 1.06
CA LYS A 194 -24.60 4.23 -0.25
C LYS A 194 -24.04 5.66 -0.12
N ARG A 195 -22.97 5.96 -0.85
CA ARG A 195 -22.22 7.24 -0.82
C ARG A 195 -21.51 7.55 0.51
N GLN A 196 -21.44 6.59 1.44
CA GLN A 196 -20.62 6.75 2.63
C GLN A 196 -19.14 6.75 2.21
N PRO A 197 -18.33 7.74 2.65
CA PRO A 197 -16.90 7.71 2.38
C PRO A 197 -16.28 6.53 3.11
N PHE A 198 -15.23 5.95 2.55
CA PHE A 198 -14.61 4.77 3.13
C PHE A 198 -13.10 4.86 3.22
N CYS A 199 -12.51 4.11 4.16
CA CYS A 199 -11.07 3.92 4.27
C CYS A 199 -10.75 2.42 4.27
N PHE A 200 -10.10 1.97 3.20
CA PHE A 200 -9.78 0.57 3.00
C PHE A 200 -8.28 0.32 3.11
N TRP A 201 -7.90 -0.69 3.87
CA TRP A 201 -6.53 -1.18 3.97
C TRP A 201 -6.40 -2.51 3.24
N TRP A 202 -5.52 -2.60 2.26
CA TRP A 202 -5.17 -3.86 1.60
C TRP A 202 -3.71 -4.20 1.90
N GLY A 203 -3.48 -5.18 2.77
CA GLY A 203 -2.15 -5.45 3.33
C GLY A 203 -1.61 -6.85 3.08
N PRO A 204 -1.35 -7.25 1.83
CA PRO A 204 -0.85 -8.59 1.53
C PRO A 204 0.54 -8.83 2.12
N THR A 205 0.87 -10.11 2.33
CA THR A 205 2.15 -10.55 2.94
C THR A 205 3.10 -11.26 1.97
N ASN A 206 2.85 -11.13 0.66
CA ASN A 206 3.58 -11.79 -0.43
C ASN A 206 5.11 -11.64 -0.32
N THR A 207 5.55 -10.39 -0.14
CA THR A 207 6.97 -9.99 -0.04
C THR A 207 7.60 -10.36 1.31
N HIS A 208 6.84 -10.92 2.27
CA HIS A 208 7.40 -11.51 3.48
C HIS A 208 7.96 -12.91 3.19
N ARG A 209 9.28 -13.08 3.34
CA ARG A 209 10.05 -14.28 2.93
C ARG A 209 9.36 -15.61 3.22
N LYS A 210 8.76 -16.18 2.16
CA LYS A 210 8.23 -17.55 2.09
C LYS A 210 8.26 -18.14 0.68
N TRP A 211 8.65 -17.36 -0.34
CA TRP A 211 8.48 -17.68 -1.75
C TRP A 211 9.14 -18.99 -2.20
N ILE A 212 8.62 -19.57 -3.27
CA ILE A 212 9.16 -20.80 -3.89
C ILE A 212 10.41 -20.45 -4.69
N LYS A 213 11.50 -21.18 -4.48
CA LYS A 213 12.74 -21.02 -5.27
C LYS A 213 12.45 -21.15 -6.78
N GLY A 214 12.85 -20.15 -7.56
CA GLY A 214 12.65 -20.06 -9.01
C GLY A 214 11.29 -19.47 -9.43
N SER A 215 10.42 -19.09 -8.48
CA SER A 215 9.08 -18.57 -8.80
C SER A 215 9.09 -17.28 -9.62
N GLY A 216 10.10 -16.42 -9.47
CA GLY A 216 10.19 -15.19 -10.26
C GLY A 216 10.31 -15.48 -11.75
N LYS A 217 11.06 -16.53 -12.11
CA LYS A 217 11.19 -16.97 -13.50
C LYS A 217 9.97 -17.75 -13.97
N GLU A 218 9.58 -18.78 -13.23
CA GLU A 218 8.53 -19.71 -13.68
C GLU A 218 7.14 -19.08 -13.70
N LEU A 219 6.85 -18.15 -12.77
CA LEU A 219 5.52 -17.53 -12.67
C LEU A 219 5.45 -16.19 -13.40
N TRP A 220 6.56 -15.47 -13.55
CA TRP A 220 6.56 -14.11 -14.08
C TRP A 220 7.48 -13.88 -15.27
N GLY A 221 8.25 -14.89 -15.69
CA GLY A 221 9.21 -14.76 -16.79
C GLY A 221 10.40 -13.86 -16.48
N LEU A 222 10.65 -13.53 -15.20
CA LEU A 222 11.80 -12.72 -14.81
C LEU A 222 13.09 -13.52 -14.98
N ASP A 223 14.09 -12.89 -15.59
CA ASP A 223 15.40 -13.49 -15.81
C ASP A 223 16.38 -13.07 -14.70
N PRO A 224 16.78 -13.99 -13.78
CA PRO A 224 17.71 -13.67 -12.71
C PRO A 224 19.07 -13.21 -13.26
N ASP A 225 19.47 -13.59 -14.48
CA ASP A 225 20.75 -13.15 -15.02
C ASP A 225 20.79 -11.65 -15.35
N LYS A 226 19.63 -11.00 -15.50
CA LYS A 226 19.54 -9.53 -15.63
C LYS A 226 19.96 -8.78 -14.36
N LEU A 227 20.02 -9.43 -13.21
CA LEU A 227 20.50 -8.83 -11.94
C LEU A 227 22.03 -8.76 -11.83
N LYS A 228 22.77 -9.36 -12.78
CA LYS A 228 24.25 -9.34 -12.76
C LYS A 228 24.78 -7.91 -12.69
N GLY A 229 25.63 -7.62 -11.72
CA GLY A 229 26.18 -6.29 -11.49
C GLY A 229 25.20 -5.24 -10.94
N ARG A 230 23.93 -5.59 -10.68
CA ARG A 230 22.91 -4.67 -10.15
C ARG A 230 22.62 -4.86 -8.67
N LEU A 231 23.05 -6.00 -8.11
CA LEU A 231 22.89 -6.29 -6.68
C LEU A 231 23.81 -5.39 -5.83
N PRO A 232 23.43 -5.08 -4.57
CA PRO A 232 24.33 -4.41 -3.64
C PRO A 232 25.68 -5.09 -3.53
N ALA A 233 26.77 -4.31 -3.62
CA ALA A 233 28.14 -4.83 -3.72
C ALA A 233 28.62 -5.70 -2.54
N PHE A 234 27.90 -5.68 -1.41
CA PHE A 234 28.18 -6.54 -0.26
C PHE A 234 27.58 -7.96 -0.40
N LEU A 235 26.72 -8.20 -1.39
CA LEU A 235 26.21 -9.52 -1.72
C LEU A 235 27.14 -10.19 -2.76
N PRO A 236 27.37 -11.50 -2.66
CA PRO A 236 28.09 -12.21 -3.70
C PRO A 236 27.23 -12.28 -4.96
N ASP A 237 27.80 -11.89 -6.10
CA ASP A 237 27.13 -11.96 -7.41
C ASP A 237 27.21 -13.40 -7.95
N THR A 238 26.32 -14.26 -7.43
CA THR A 238 26.15 -15.65 -7.88
C THR A 238 24.74 -15.85 -8.45
N HIS A 239 24.53 -16.94 -9.17
CA HIS A 239 23.19 -17.27 -9.69
C HIS A 239 22.16 -17.46 -8.56
N ASP A 240 22.49 -18.20 -7.49
CA ASP A 240 21.55 -18.45 -6.39
C ASP A 240 21.09 -17.16 -5.68
N VAL A 241 21.97 -16.18 -5.49
CA VAL A 241 21.59 -14.88 -4.88
C VAL A 241 20.72 -14.07 -5.83
N ARG A 242 21.04 -14.08 -7.13
CA ARG A 242 20.22 -13.41 -8.14
C ARG A 242 18.85 -14.07 -8.27
N GLU A 243 18.76 -15.39 -8.22
CA GLU A 243 17.50 -16.13 -8.24
C GLU A 243 16.63 -15.80 -7.02
N ASP A 244 17.20 -15.72 -5.81
CA ASP A 244 16.44 -15.36 -4.61
C ASP A 244 15.88 -13.93 -4.67
N VAL A 245 16.66 -12.96 -5.17
CA VAL A 245 16.17 -11.59 -5.38
C VAL A 245 15.13 -11.54 -6.50
N ASN A 246 15.33 -12.30 -7.57
CA ASN A 246 14.38 -12.42 -8.68
C ASN A 246 13.03 -13.01 -8.22
N ASP A 247 13.05 -13.97 -7.30
CA ASP A 247 11.83 -14.53 -6.70
C ASP A 247 11.09 -13.50 -5.85
N TYR A 248 11.82 -12.68 -5.08
CA TYR A 248 11.23 -11.55 -4.36
C TYR A 248 10.61 -10.52 -5.31
N LEU A 249 11.26 -10.18 -6.43
CA LEU A 249 10.67 -9.29 -7.45
C LEU A 249 9.38 -9.90 -8.03
N GLY A 250 9.31 -11.22 -8.19
CA GLY A 250 8.08 -11.91 -8.56
C GLY A 250 6.95 -11.73 -7.54
N GLU A 251 7.26 -11.70 -6.24
CA GLU A 251 6.26 -11.37 -5.22
C GLU A 251 5.84 -9.88 -5.27
N CYS A 252 6.74 -8.95 -5.62
CA CYS A 252 6.36 -7.56 -5.92
C CYS A 252 5.37 -7.48 -7.10
N LEU A 253 5.57 -8.28 -8.15
CA LEU A 253 4.63 -8.36 -9.28
C LEU A 253 3.28 -8.96 -8.89
N ALA A 254 3.26 -9.92 -7.97
CA ALA A 254 2.02 -10.43 -7.41
C ALA A 254 1.23 -9.31 -6.72
N VAL A 255 1.90 -8.53 -5.86
CA VAL A 255 1.27 -7.37 -5.21
C VAL A 255 0.77 -6.35 -6.23
N ASP A 256 1.58 -6.02 -7.25
CA ASP A 256 1.19 -5.10 -8.32
C ASP A 256 -0.06 -5.57 -9.08
N ALA A 257 -0.16 -6.86 -9.39
CA ALA A 257 -1.35 -7.43 -10.01
C ALA A 257 -2.60 -7.25 -9.12
N GLY A 258 -2.47 -7.48 -7.81
CA GLY A 258 -3.56 -7.25 -6.84
C GLY A 258 -3.95 -5.77 -6.69
N ILE A 259 -3.00 -4.85 -6.81
CA ILE A 259 -3.26 -3.40 -6.91
C ILE A 259 -4.17 -3.14 -8.12
N GLY A 260 -3.83 -3.70 -9.28
CA GLY A 260 -4.63 -3.57 -10.50
C GLY A 260 -6.08 -3.99 -10.33
N ILE A 261 -6.34 -5.10 -9.63
CA ILE A 261 -7.71 -5.57 -9.34
C ILE A 261 -8.52 -4.52 -8.56
N ILE A 262 -7.93 -3.92 -7.52
CA ILE A 262 -8.60 -2.90 -6.71
C ILE A 262 -8.81 -1.61 -7.50
N LEU A 263 -7.82 -1.16 -8.26
CA LEU A 263 -7.92 0.03 -9.10
C LEU A 263 -9.01 -0.12 -10.17
N ASN A 264 -9.05 -1.25 -10.87
CA ASN A 264 -10.06 -1.53 -11.87
C ASN A 264 -11.45 -1.58 -11.23
N LYS A 265 -11.59 -2.21 -10.06
CA LYS A 265 -12.88 -2.21 -9.36
C LYS A 265 -13.35 -0.81 -8.99
N LEU A 266 -12.46 0.07 -8.51
CA LEU A 266 -12.79 1.47 -8.20
C LEU A 266 -13.23 2.24 -9.45
N GLU A 267 -12.60 1.98 -10.58
CA GLU A 267 -12.94 2.57 -11.88
C GLU A 267 -14.33 2.10 -12.35
N ASP A 268 -14.59 0.79 -12.30
CA ASP A 268 -15.85 0.18 -12.71
C ASP A 268 -17.06 0.70 -11.92
N ILE A 269 -16.88 0.96 -10.62
CA ILE A 269 -17.94 1.50 -9.76
C ILE A 269 -17.98 3.04 -9.74
N GLY A 270 -17.10 3.71 -10.49
CA GLY A 270 -17.06 5.17 -10.61
C GLY A 270 -16.56 5.91 -9.36
N GLU A 271 -15.82 5.24 -8.48
CA GLU A 271 -15.30 5.81 -7.23
C GLU A 271 -13.82 6.26 -7.35
N LEU A 272 -13.12 5.86 -8.41
CA LEU A 272 -11.68 6.14 -8.61
C LEU A 272 -11.34 7.64 -8.56
N GLU A 273 -12.17 8.50 -9.13
CA GLU A 273 -11.91 9.95 -9.19
C GLU A 273 -12.08 10.67 -7.85
N ASN A 274 -12.86 10.09 -6.92
CA ASN A 274 -13.04 10.61 -5.57
C ASN A 274 -12.15 9.90 -4.53
N THR A 275 -11.15 9.12 -4.96
CA THR A 275 -10.34 8.31 -4.05
C THR A 275 -8.89 8.81 -3.97
N LEU A 276 -8.43 9.07 -2.75
CA LEU A 276 -7.01 9.16 -2.44
C LEU A 276 -6.45 7.73 -2.37
N ILE A 277 -5.61 7.39 -3.34
CA ILE A 277 -4.90 6.11 -3.38
C ILE A 277 -3.47 6.34 -2.92
N VAL A 278 -3.00 5.54 -1.97
CA VAL A 278 -1.60 5.53 -1.53
C VAL A 278 -1.09 4.09 -1.54
N ILE A 279 0.10 3.89 -2.10
CA ILE A 279 0.77 2.58 -2.18
C ILE A 279 2.09 2.65 -1.45
N SER A 280 2.38 1.71 -0.55
CA SER A 280 3.69 1.59 0.08
C SER A 280 3.97 0.19 0.66
N GLY A 281 5.08 0.05 1.38
CA GLY A 281 5.41 -1.14 2.18
C GLY A 281 5.93 -0.75 3.57
N ASP A 282 6.05 -1.71 4.49
CA ASP A 282 6.39 -1.42 5.89
C ASP A 282 7.87 -1.40 6.24
N HIS A 283 8.74 -1.88 5.35
CA HIS A 283 10.20 -1.72 5.38
C HIS A 283 10.83 -2.49 4.21
N GLY A 284 12.16 -2.47 4.15
CA GLY A 284 12.93 -3.14 3.10
C GLY A 284 12.87 -4.68 3.09
N ILE A 285 13.50 -5.23 2.05
CA ILE A 285 13.51 -6.65 1.67
C ILE A 285 13.95 -7.58 2.83
N PRO A 286 13.28 -8.73 3.06
CA PRO A 286 13.61 -9.61 4.17
C PRO A 286 14.70 -10.63 3.84
N GLY A 287 15.50 -10.98 4.86
CA GLY A 287 16.54 -12.01 4.75
C GLY A 287 17.81 -11.58 4.00
N ILE A 288 17.95 -10.29 3.70
CA ILE A 288 19.14 -9.70 3.09
C ILE A 288 19.92 -8.92 4.17
N PRO A 289 21.24 -9.10 4.30
CA PRO A 289 22.06 -8.27 5.19
C PRO A 289 21.85 -6.78 4.93
N ARG A 290 21.85 -5.97 6.01
CA ARG A 290 21.61 -4.52 5.96
C ARG A 290 20.21 -4.09 5.51
N ALA A 291 19.30 -5.03 5.24
CA ALA A 291 17.90 -4.73 4.90
C ALA A 291 17.01 -4.73 6.16
N LYS A 292 15.84 -5.38 6.12
CA LYS A 292 14.90 -5.54 7.26
C LYS A 292 15.65 -5.74 8.59
N CYS A 293 15.16 -5.07 9.63
CA CYS A 293 15.74 -4.99 10.98
C CYS A 293 17.06 -4.21 11.09
N ASN A 294 17.48 -3.45 10.07
CA ASN A 294 18.67 -2.60 10.12
C ASN A 294 18.37 -1.17 9.68
N LEU A 295 19.08 -0.19 10.25
CA LEU A 295 18.89 1.25 9.98
C LEU A 295 19.61 1.76 8.73
N TYR A 296 19.96 0.88 7.80
CA TYR A 296 20.48 1.29 6.50
C TYR A 296 19.34 1.53 5.53
N ASP A 297 19.60 2.27 4.44
CA ASP A 297 18.62 2.58 3.40
C ASP A 297 17.88 1.34 2.90
N LEU A 298 18.58 0.23 2.64
CA LEU A 298 17.97 -1.04 2.22
C LEU A 298 16.96 -1.62 3.23
N GLY A 299 17.05 -1.23 4.50
CA GLY A 299 16.11 -1.62 5.54
C GLY A 299 14.99 -0.61 5.75
N THR A 300 15.25 0.68 5.54
CA THR A 300 14.32 1.76 5.89
C THR A 300 13.60 2.39 4.71
N GLU A 301 14.15 2.32 3.49
CA GLU A 301 13.54 2.86 2.28
C GLU A 301 12.45 1.92 1.74
N VAL A 302 11.35 2.53 1.30
CA VAL A 302 10.17 1.83 0.81
C VAL A 302 9.64 2.49 -0.44
N SER A 303 8.93 1.72 -1.27
CA SER A 303 8.15 2.28 -2.36
C SER A 303 7.08 3.21 -1.80
N LEU A 304 6.85 4.36 -2.42
CA LEU A 304 5.74 5.25 -2.08
C LEU A 304 5.26 6.00 -3.32
N ALA A 305 3.99 5.77 -3.67
CA ALA A 305 3.26 6.52 -4.68
C ALA A 305 1.89 6.93 -4.14
N ALA A 306 1.41 8.10 -4.57
CA ALA A 306 0.09 8.59 -4.18
C ALA A 306 -0.63 9.28 -5.33
N ARG A 307 -1.91 8.98 -5.51
CA ARG A 307 -2.79 9.57 -6.52
C ARG A 307 -3.99 10.21 -5.84
N TRP A 308 -4.25 11.47 -6.18
CA TRP A 308 -5.46 12.18 -5.73
C TRP A 308 -5.86 13.22 -6.79
N PRO A 309 -6.83 12.89 -7.66
CA PRO A 309 -7.26 13.79 -8.73
C PRO A 309 -7.63 15.19 -8.22
N GLY A 310 -7.14 16.22 -8.92
CA GLY A 310 -7.36 17.62 -8.56
C GLY A 310 -6.60 18.13 -7.32
N LYS A 311 -5.88 17.28 -6.58
CA LYS A 311 -5.05 17.66 -5.42
C LYS A 311 -3.56 17.38 -5.62
N ILE A 312 -3.22 16.25 -6.24
CA ILE A 312 -1.86 15.91 -6.63
C ILE A 312 -1.73 16.16 -8.14
N LYS A 313 -0.70 16.89 -8.54
CA LYS A 313 -0.37 17.09 -9.96
C LYS A 313 0.16 15.77 -10.54
N PRO A 314 -0.42 15.23 -11.63
CA PRO A 314 0.09 14.03 -12.28
C PRO A 314 1.56 14.14 -12.71
N GLY A 315 2.30 13.04 -12.64
CA GLY A 315 3.71 12.93 -13.00
C GLY A 315 4.64 13.67 -12.05
N ARG A 316 4.20 14.01 -10.82
CA ARG A 316 5.03 14.74 -9.87
C ARG A 316 6.07 13.79 -9.24
N VAL A 317 7.34 14.14 -9.35
CA VAL A 317 8.39 13.50 -8.54
C VAL A 317 8.66 14.34 -7.29
N VAL A 318 8.63 13.71 -6.12
CA VAL A 318 8.91 14.32 -4.82
C VAL A 318 10.28 13.84 -4.34
N TYR A 319 11.16 14.81 -4.12
CA TYR A 319 12.54 14.59 -3.65
C TYR A 319 12.72 14.92 -2.16
N ASP A 320 11.70 15.48 -1.51
CA ASP A 320 11.72 15.74 -0.08
C ASP A 320 11.77 14.42 0.71
N PHE A 321 12.46 14.42 1.84
CA PHE A 321 12.44 13.31 2.78
C PHE A 321 11.07 13.24 3.46
N VAL A 322 10.44 12.08 3.39
CA VAL A 322 9.15 11.81 4.05
C VAL A 322 9.24 10.56 4.91
N ASN A 323 8.50 10.55 6.01
CA ASN A 323 8.38 9.37 6.85
C ASN A 323 6.97 8.80 6.77
N LEU A 324 6.84 7.47 6.68
CA LEU A 324 5.54 6.82 6.58
C LEU A 324 4.59 7.10 7.77
N LEU A 325 5.12 7.48 8.95
CA LEU A 325 4.27 7.92 10.06
C LEU A 325 3.44 9.17 9.71
N GLU A 326 3.88 9.99 8.76
CA GLU A 326 3.18 11.20 8.31
C GLU A 326 1.93 10.90 7.46
N LEU A 327 1.73 9.62 7.07
CA LEU A 327 0.52 9.20 6.35
C LEU A 327 -0.73 9.27 7.25
N ALA A 328 -0.64 8.95 8.54
CA ALA A 328 -1.76 9.08 9.47
C ALA A 328 -2.37 10.50 9.50
N PRO A 329 -1.59 11.56 9.83
CA PRO A 329 -2.12 12.92 9.81
C PRO A 329 -2.53 13.37 8.39
N THR A 330 -1.92 12.84 7.34
CA THR A 330 -2.34 13.08 5.95
C THR A 330 -3.73 12.52 5.67
N PHE A 331 -4.01 11.28 6.07
CA PHE A 331 -5.32 10.63 5.91
C PHE A 331 -6.41 11.31 6.73
N LEU A 332 -6.10 11.67 7.99
CA LEU A 332 -7.03 12.42 8.84
C LEU A 332 -7.39 13.76 8.22
N LYS A 333 -6.39 14.52 7.74
CA LYS A 333 -6.61 15.79 7.06
C LYS A 333 -7.44 15.62 5.78
N ALA A 334 -7.21 14.57 5.00
CA ALA A 334 -8.02 14.26 3.82
C ALA A 334 -9.48 13.95 4.21
N GLY A 335 -9.68 13.21 5.30
CA GLY A 335 -11.00 12.93 5.88
C GLY A 335 -11.63 14.09 6.65
N GLN A 336 -10.99 15.26 6.66
CA GLN A 336 -11.43 16.46 7.37
C GLN A 336 -11.61 16.23 8.89
N THR A 337 -10.72 15.43 9.47
CA THR A 337 -10.67 15.10 10.90
C THR A 337 -9.24 15.17 11.45
N GLY A 338 -9.03 14.92 12.74
CA GLY A 338 -7.75 14.97 13.43
C GLY A 338 -7.74 14.14 14.72
N ILE A 339 -6.55 13.95 15.29
CA ILE A 339 -6.31 13.18 16.53
C ILE A 339 -5.52 13.96 17.56
#